data_AF-A0A836RIK8-F1
#
_entry.id   AF-A0A836RIK8-F1
#
_cell.length_a   1.000
_cell.length_b   1.000
_cell.length_c   1.000
_cell.angle_alpha   90.00
_cell.angle_beta   90.00
_cell.angle_gamma   90.00
#
_symmetry.space_group_name_H-M   'P 1'
#
loop_
_entity.id
_entity.type
_entity.pdbx_description
1 polymer ?
#
loop_
_entity_poly.entity_id
_entity_poly.type
_entity_poly.pdbx_seq_one_letter_code
_entity_poly.pdbx_strand_id
1 'polypeptide(L)'
;MSHISRRRFLRDTLVGSAAISAAPYIAKAQAPNDKLGVAVVGCRGRGASHLSAFASDPRTVVLYIVDVDEKVGAKRCEMTAKKQGFKPKFVRDMREAFRDPAVDLVSTA
;
A
#
# COMPACT_ATOMS: atom_id res chain seq x y z
N MET A 1 -26.40 32.47 2.57
CA MET A 1 -25.04 31.91 2.63
C MET A 1 -24.87 31.20 3.97
N SER A 2 -24.54 29.90 3.96
CA SER A 2 -24.39 29.12 5.20
C SER A 2 -23.17 29.62 5.99
N HIS A 3 -23.41 30.10 7.21
CA HIS A 3 -22.37 30.63 8.08
C HIS A 3 -21.56 29.46 8.65
N ILE A 4 -20.30 29.30 8.22
CA ILE A 4 -19.38 28.31 8.80
C ILE A 4 -18.92 28.86 10.16
N SER A 5 -19.31 28.18 11.24
CA SER A 5 -18.84 28.53 12.58
C SER A 5 -17.47 27.91 12.85
N ARG A 6 -16.61 28.58 13.63
CA ARG A 6 -15.29 28.05 14.03
C ARG A 6 -15.39 26.65 14.62
N ARG A 7 -16.43 26.39 15.42
CA ARG A 7 -16.71 25.07 16.01
C ARG A 7 -17.03 24.01 14.94
N ARG A 8 -17.77 24.37 13.90
CA ARG A 8 -18.06 23.48 12.77
C ARG A 8 -16.81 23.20 11.95
N PHE A 9 -16.00 24.21 11.66
CA PHE A 9 -14.71 24.05 10.99
C PHE A 9 -13.76 23.11 11.75
N LEU A 10 -13.63 23.30 13.08
CA LEU A 10 -12.78 22.44 13.91
C LEU A 10 -13.31 21.00 13.98
N ARG A 11 -14.63 20.81 14.08
CA ARG A 11 -15.25 19.47 14.01
C ARG A 11 -15.00 18.80 12.67
N ASP A 12 -15.24 19.51 11.57
CA ASP A 12 -15.08 18.99 10.21
C ASP A 12 -13.60 18.67 9.93
N THR A 13 -12.67 19.48 10.44
CA THR A 13 -11.21 19.25 10.33
C THR A 13 -10.76 18.05 11.16
N LEU A 14 -11.23 17.90 12.41
CA LEU A 14 -10.88 16.77 13.28
C LEU A 14 -11.40 15.42 12.73
N VAL A 15 -12.62 15.42 12.18
CA VAL A 15 -13.18 14.23 11.53
C VAL A 15 -12.40 13.89 10.25
N GLY A 16 -12.00 14.90 9.47
CA GLY A 16 -11.17 14.70 8.28
C GLY A 16 -9.74 14.24 8.58
N SER A 17 -9.12 14.72 9.65
CA SER A 17 -7.74 14.39 10.00
C SER A 17 -7.58 12.98 10.61
N ALA A 18 -8.59 12.51 11.36
CA ALA A 18 -8.56 11.18 11.98
C ALA A 18 -8.49 10.03 10.95
N ALA A 19 -9.06 10.24 9.75
CA ALA A 19 -8.99 9.27 8.66
C ALA A 19 -7.58 9.14 8.06
N ILE A 20 -6.79 10.22 8.07
CA ILE A 20 -5.42 10.23 7.53
C ILE A 20 -4.44 9.60 8.52
N SER A 21 -4.65 9.79 9.83
CA SER A 21 -3.79 9.23 10.88
C SER A 21 -3.88 7.71 11.05
N ALA A 22 -4.88 7.05 10.47
CA ALA A 22 -5.05 5.60 10.56
C ALA A 22 -4.33 4.82 9.45
N ALA A 23 -3.94 5.49 8.35
CA ALA A 23 -3.15 4.86 7.30
C ALA A 23 -1.67 4.95 7.68
N PRO A 24 -0.94 3.82 7.83
CA PRO A 24 0.49 3.87 8.04
C PRO A 24 1.14 4.59 6.84
N TYR A 25 1.78 5.73 7.10
CA TYR A 25 2.58 6.41 6.09
C TYR A 25 3.87 5.60 5.90
N ILE A 26 3.88 4.75 4.87
CA ILE A 26 5.07 3.98 4.53
C ILE A 26 5.93 4.85 3.63
N ALA A 27 6.97 5.44 4.23
CA ALA A 27 8.01 6.15 3.51
C ALA A 27 9.12 5.18 3.09
N LYS A 28 10.02 5.66 2.23
CA LYS A 28 11.24 4.94 1.86
C LYS A 28 12.03 4.55 3.10
N ALA A 29 12.48 3.31 3.20
CA ALA A 29 13.35 2.89 4.30
C ALA A 29 14.68 3.67 4.26
N GLN A 30 15.12 4.19 5.41
CA GLN A 30 16.40 4.90 5.54
C GLN A 30 17.24 4.33 6.69
N ALA A 31 16.61 3.91 7.78
CA ALA A 31 17.29 3.28 8.91
C ALA A 31 17.32 1.75 8.76
N PRO A 32 18.28 1.04 9.39
CA PRO A 32 18.39 -0.41 9.32
C PRO A 32 17.16 -1.20 9.82
N ASN A 33 16.34 -0.57 10.67
CA ASN A 33 15.15 -1.19 11.27
C ASN A 33 13.84 -0.78 10.58
N ASP A 34 13.90 0.08 9.55
CA ASP A 34 12.72 0.47 8.81
C ASP A 34 12.18 -0.71 8.00
N LYS A 35 10.86 -0.73 7.80
CA LYS A 35 10.26 -1.72 6.92
C LYS A 35 10.51 -1.35 5.47
N LEU A 36 10.85 -2.34 4.65
CA LEU A 36 11.05 -2.17 3.22
C LEU A 36 9.72 -2.22 2.47
N GLY A 37 9.47 -1.21 1.62
CA GLY A 37 8.34 -1.16 0.72
C GLY A 37 8.58 -2.03 -0.52
N VAL A 38 7.67 -2.97 -0.78
CA VAL A 38 7.80 -3.97 -1.86
C VAL A 38 6.79 -3.75 -2.96
N ALA A 39 7.26 -3.72 -4.21
CA ALA A 39 6.41 -3.87 -5.39
C ALA A 39 6.55 -5.29 -5.95
N VAL A 40 5.45 -6.00 -6.13
CA VAL A 40 5.45 -7.33 -6.77
C VAL A 40 4.82 -7.24 -8.15
N VAL A 41 5.60 -7.58 -9.18
CA VAL A 41 5.20 -7.64 -10.58
C VAL A 41 4.88 -9.08 -10.96
N GLY A 42 3.65 -9.31 -11.42
CA GLY A 42 3.07 -10.64 -11.59
C GLY A 42 2.53 -11.18 -10.27
N CYS A 43 1.25 -11.56 -10.23
CA CYS A 43 0.59 -11.95 -8.97
C CYS A 43 -0.13 -13.32 -9.02
N ARG A 44 0.10 -14.10 -10.08
CA ARG A 44 -0.28 -15.53 -10.18
C ARG A 44 0.86 -16.43 -9.69
N GLY A 45 0.68 -17.75 -9.79
CA GLY A 45 1.74 -18.76 -9.63
C GLY A 45 2.80 -18.40 -8.58
N ARG A 46 4.02 -18.11 -9.04
CA ARG A 46 5.15 -17.72 -8.20
C ARG A 46 5.02 -16.33 -7.58
N GLY A 47 4.46 -15.36 -8.30
CA GLY A 47 4.15 -14.03 -7.74
C GLY A 47 3.25 -14.11 -6.50
N ALA A 48 2.31 -15.06 -6.46
CA ALA A 48 1.51 -15.31 -5.27
C ALA A 48 2.34 -15.82 -4.07
N SER A 49 3.36 -16.63 -4.32
CA SER A 49 4.32 -17.05 -3.29
C SER A 49 5.13 -15.86 -2.79
N HIS A 50 5.56 -14.96 -3.68
CA HIS A 50 6.31 -13.75 -3.31
C HIS A 50 5.45 -12.84 -2.43
N LEU A 51 4.21 -12.57 -2.85
CA LEU A 51 3.23 -11.83 -2.04
C LEU A 51 3.04 -12.44 -0.66
N SER A 52 2.93 -13.76 -0.56
CA SER A 52 2.79 -14.43 0.72
C SER A 52 4.03 -14.30 1.60
N ALA A 53 5.22 -14.44 1.04
CA ALA A 53 6.47 -14.35 1.78
C ALA A 53 6.69 -12.94 2.34
N PHE A 54 6.58 -11.92 1.48
CA PHE A 54 6.76 -10.52 1.90
C PHE A 54 5.64 -10.05 2.85
N ALA A 55 4.38 -10.42 2.62
CA ALA A 55 3.31 -10.03 3.53
C ALA A 55 3.40 -10.70 4.92
N SER A 56 4.19 -11.77 5.06
CA SER A 56 4.41 -12.47 6.34
C SER A 56 5.72 -12.09 7.02
N ASP A 57 6.65 -11.42 6.32
CA ASP A 57 7.90 -10.95 6.91
C ASP A 57 7.67 -9.59 7.61
N PRO A 58 7.93 -9.46 8.92
CA PRO A 58 7.68 -8.22 9.64
C PRO A 58 8.54 -7.04 9.16
N ARG A 59 9.63 -7.31 8.43
CA ARG A 59 10.54 -6.30 7.89
C ARG A 59 10.08 -5.71 6.56
N THR A 60 9.00 -6.23 5.97
CA THR A 60 8.53 -5.77 4.66
C THR A 60 7.05 -5.41 4.69
N VAL A 61 6.64 -4.55 3.76
CA VAL A 61 5.23 -4.29 3.46
C VAL A 61 5.04 -4.26 1.95
N VAL A 62 4.09 -5.03 1.44
CA VAL A 62 3.73 -4.99 0.02
C VAL A 62 2.93 -3.72 -0.25
N LEU A 63 3.53 -2.79 -0.99
CA LEU A 63 2.93 -1.51 -1.37
C LEU A 63 2.17 -1.62 -2.68
N TYR A 64 2.73 -2.34 -3.65
CA TYR A 64 2.18 -2.43 -4.99
C TYR A 64 2.05 -3.87 -5.46
N ILE A 65 0.94 -4.15 -6.12
CA ILE A 65 0.72 -5.35 -6.93
C ILE A 65 0.56 -4.90 -8.37
N VAL A 66 1.44 -5.39 -9.24
CA VAL A 66 1.44 -5.07 -10.66
C VAL A 66 1.03 -6.29 -11.46
N ASP A 67 -0.07 -6.21 -12.21
CA ASP A 67 -0.50 -7.27 -13.12
C ASP A 67 -1.35 -6.68 -14.25
N VAL A 68 -1.30 -7.30 -15.43
CA VAL A 68 -2.15 -6.88 -16.56
C VAL A 68 -3.61 -7.30 -16.36
N ASP A 69 -3.85 -8.34 -15.56
CA ASP A 69 -5.18 -8.83 -15.22
C ASP A 69 -5.69 -8.22 -13.91
N GLU A 70 -6.59 -7.27 -14.04
CA GLU A 70 -7.19 -6.53 -12.93
C GLU A 70 -8.01 -7.41 -11.98
N LYS A 71 -8.67 -8.46 -12.48
CA LYS A 71 -9.48 -9.33 -11.61
C LYS A 71 -8.58 -10.10 -10.66
N VAL A 72 -7.43 -10.56 -11.14
CA VAL A 72 -6.45 -11.26 -10.30
C VAL A 72 -5.73 -10.29 -9.39
N GLY A 73 -5.30 -9.13 -9.90
CA GLY A 73 -4.67 -8.08 -9.10
C GLY A 73 -5.54 -7.65 -7.92
N ALA A 74 -6.82 -7.31 -8.17
CA ALA A 74 -7.76 -6.92 -7.12
C ALA A 74 -7.96 -8.00 -6.06
N LYS A 75 -8.14 -9.27 -6.47
CA LYS A 75 -8.24 -10.41 -5.56
C LYS A 75 -6.99 -10.55 -4.69
N ARG A 76 -5.80 -10.36 -5.27
CA ARG A 76 -4.53 -10.44 -4.55
C ARG A 76 -4.33 -9.29 -3.58
N CYS A 77 -4.75 -8.07 -3.94
CA CYS A 77 -4.75 -6.94 -3.00
C CYS A 77 -5.57 -7.26 -1.74
N GLU A 78 -6.77 -7.83 -1.88
CA GLU A 78 -7.61 -8.21 -0.73
C GLU A 78 -6.95 -9.29 0.13
N MET A 79 -6.38 -10.32 -0.50
CA MET A 79 -5.70 -11.39 0.23
C MET A 79 -4.45 -10.88 0.98
N THR A 80 -3.67 -10.01 0.35
CA THR A 80 -2.50 -9.40 0.97
C THR A 80 -2.90 -8.44 2.09
N ALA A 81 -3.96 -7.65 1.91
CA ALA A 81 -4.51 -6.77 2.93
C ALA A 81 -4.87 -7.53 4.21
N LYS A 82 -5.51 -8.69 4.07
CA LYS A 82 -5.85 -9.56 5.23
C LYS A 82 -4.63 -10.08 5.98
N LYS A 83 -3.47 -10.22 5.31
CA LYS A 83 -2.24 -10.74 5.93
C LYS A 83 -1.44 -9.66 6.65
N GLN A 84 -1.22 -8.51 6.01
CA GLN A 84 -0.35 -7.46 6.54
C GLN A 84 -1.11 -6.28 7.18
N GLY A 85 -2.45 -6.26 7.11
CA GLY A 85 -3.29 -5.17 7.63
C GLY A 85 -3.32 -3.91 6.75
N PHE A 86 -2.56 -3.89 5.67
CA PHE A 86 -2.45 -2.78 4.71
C PHE A 86 -2.78 -3.28 3.30
N LYS A 87 -3.69 -2.60 2.60
CA LYS A 87 -4.08 -2.98 1.23
C LYS A 87 -3.08 -2.40 0.21
N PRO A 88 -2.37 -3.24 -0.56
CA PRO A 88 -1.49 -2.75 -1.61
C PRO A 88 -2.29 -2.06 -2.72
N LYS A 89 -1.67 -1.07 -3.37
CA LYS A 89 -2.21 -0.44 -4.57
C LYS A 89 -2.03 -1.38 -5.78
N PHE A 90 -3.12 -1.61 -6.50
CA PHE A 90 -3.06 -2.30 -7.78
C PHE A 90 -2.70 -1.32 -8.89
N VAL A 91 -1.76 -1.70 -9.76
CA VAL A 91 -1.45 -0.96 -10.99
C VAL A 91 -1.24 -1.95 -12.14
N ARG A 92 -1.52 -1.54 -13.37
CA ARG A 92 -1.24 -2.35 -14.57
C ARG A 92 0.15 -2.10 -15.11
N ASP A 93 0.64 -0.88 -14.92
CA ASP A 93 1.93 -0.42 -15.40
C ASP A 93 2.93 -0.34 -14.24
N MET A 94 3.99 -1.13 -14.32
CA MET A 94 5.04 -1.17 -13.31
C MET A 94 5.73 0.18 -13.08
N ARG A 95 5.73 1.06 -14.09
CA ARG A 95 6.33 2.40 -14.00
C ARG A 95 5.60 3.30 -13.00
N GLU A 96 4.35 3.01 -12.67
CA GLU A 96 3.66 3.70 -11.59
C GLU A 96 4.23 3.33 -10.22
N ALA A 97 4.52 2.05 -9.99
CA ALA A 97 5.14 1.60 -8.75
C ALA A 97 6.59 2.11 -8.63
N PHE A 98 7.36 2.11 -9.72
CA PHE A 98 8.77 2.52 -9.70
C PHE A 98 8.97 4.03 -9.49
N ARG A 99 7.94 4.84 -9.74
CA ARG A 99 7.96 6.28 -9.46
C ARG A 99 7.70 6.60 -8.00
N ASP A 100 7.18 5.65 -7.23
CA ASP A 100 6.94 5.85 -5.81
C ASP A 100 8.25 5.69 -5.04
N PRO A 101 8.77 6.76 -4.41
CA PRO A 101 10.01 6.67 -3.64
C PRO A 101 9.90 5.73 -2.45
N ALA A 102 8.69 5.37 -1.98
CA ALA A 102 8.49 4.40 -0.91
C ALA A 102 8.75 2.95 -1.33
N VAL A 103 8.92 2.67 -2.63
CA VAL A 103 9.30 1.34 -3.10
C VAL A 103 10.81 1.17 -2.99
N ASP A 104 11.24 0.31 -2.06
CA ASP A 104 12.64 -0.02 -1.82
C ASP A 104 13.12 -1.18 -2.68
N LEU A 105 12.22 -2.13 -2.98
CA LEU A 105 12.55 -3.33 -3.75
C LEU A 105 11.42 -3.81 -4.65
N VAL A 106 11.83 -4.43 -5.76
CA VAL A 106 10.94 -5.02 -6.76
C VAL A 106 11.17 -6.52 -6.82
N SER A 107 10.07 -7.27 -6.80
CA SER A 107 10.08 -8.71 -7.03
C SER A 107 9.24 -9.03 -8.26
N THR A 108 9.74 -9.88 -9.15
CA THR A 108 9.07 -10.23 -10.41
C THR A 108 8.93 -11.73 -10.55
N ALA A 109 7.80 -12.19 -11.09
CA ALA A 109 7.51 -13.62 -11.29
C ALA A 109 6.40 -13.89 -12.30
#